data_AF-A0A0M3T2I4-F1
#
_entry.id   AF-A0A0M3T2I4-F1
#
_cell.length_a   1.000
_cell.length_b   1.000
_cell.length_c   1.000
_cell.angle_alpha   90.00
_cell.angle_beta   90.00
_cell.angle_gamma   90.00
#
_symmetry.space_group_name_H-M   'P 1'
#
loop_
_entity.id
_entity.type
_entity.pdbx_description
1 polymer ?
#
loop_
_entity_poly.entity_id
_entity_poly.type
_entity_poly.pdbx_seq_one_letter_code
_entity_poly.pdbx_strand_id
1 'polypeptide(L)'
;MLNKITDQSSRLMKARLARGFRSAKEAATYFGWSYSSYIQHEQGLRGISRASAKYAKALRVSEGWLLTGEGNGPSLPIPDIEQSIDKQIIDLLKKQVSQIKKQFFSF
;
A
#
# COMPACT_ATOMS: atom_id res chain seq x y z
N MET A 1 -9.87 26.89 0.04
CA MET A 1 -10.59 25.77 0.69
C MET A 1 -9.79 24.48 0.51
N LEU A 2 -8.59 24.41 1.09
CA LEU A 2 -7.76 23.21 1.10
C LEU A 2 -7.92 22.53 2.47
N ASN A 3 -7.98 21.20 2.46
CA ASN A 3 -7.87 20.31 3.62
C ASN A 3 -9.13 20.13 4.46
N LYS A 4 -9.99 19.22 4.01
CA LYS A 4 -10.83 18.41 4.92
C LYS A 4 -10.53 16.92 4.79
N ILE A 5 -9.26 16.59 4.59
CA ILE A 5 -8.77 15.24 4.82
C ILE A 5 -8.68 15.11 6.34
N THR A 6 -9.59 14.38 6.96
CA THR A 6 -9.51 14.08 8.39
C THR A 6 -8.45 12.99 8.61
N ASP A 7 -7.89 12.91 9.81
CA ASP A 7 -6.89 11.88 10.09
C ASP A 7 -7.43 10.46 9.83
N GLN A 8 -8.73 10.25 10.04
CA GLN A 8 -9.43 9.01 9.75
C GLN A 8 -9.49 8.69 8.25
N SER A 9 -9.81 9.68 7.41
CA SER A 9 -9.90 9.49 5.96
C SER A 9 -8.52 9.20 5.36
N SER A 10 -7.48 9.90 5.84
CA SER A 10 -6.07 9.61 5.53
C SER A 10 -5.69 8.17 5.89
N ARG A 11 -6.03 7.73 7.11
CA ARG A 11 -5.71 6.37 7.58
C ARG A 11 -6.44 5.30 6.78
N LEU A 12 -7.70 5.53 6.40
CA LEU A 12 -8.46 4.63 5.54
C LEU A 12 -7.78 4.47 4.17
N MET A 13 -7.39 5.60 3.55
CA MET A 13 -6.65 5.58 2.28
C MET A 13 -5.32 4.82 2.42
N LYS A 14 -4.57 5.08 3.50
CA LYS A 14 -3.30 4.40 3.78
C LYS A 14 -3.48 2.89 3.92
N ALA A 15 -4.49 2.46 4.67
CA ALA A 15 -4.79 1.04 4.85
C ALA A 15 -5.19 0.36 3.53
N ARG A 16 -5.96 1.04 2.67
CA ARG A 16 -6.29 0.55 1.32
C ARG A 16 -5.05 0.33 0.47
N LEU A 17 -4.17 1.33 0.40
CA LEU A 17 -2.96 1.27 -0.41
C LEU A 17 -2.03 0.15 0.09
N ALA A 18 -1.83 0.04 1.40
CA ALA A 18 -1.03 -1.04 2.00
C ALA A 18 -1.63 -2.43 1.75
N ARG A 19 -2.96 -2.53 1.64
CA ARG A 19 -3.63 -3.79 1.30
C ARG A 19 -3.45 -4.19 -0.18
N GLY A 20 -2.94 -3.28 -1.01
CA GLY A 20 -2.57 -3.50 -2.41
C GLY A 20 -3.53 -2.88 -3.45
N PHE A 21 -4.58 -2.17 -3.03
CA PHE A 21 -5.55 -1.61 -3.95
C PHE A 21 -5.16 -0.21 -4.42
N ARG A 22 -4.99 -0.05 -5.73
CA ARG A 22 -4.54 1.19 -6.37
C ARG A 22 -5.63 2.25 -6.38
N SER A 23 -6.90 1.84 -6.36
CA SER A 23 -8.03 2.77 -6.32
C SER A 23 -9.12 2.38 -5.32
N ALA A 24 -9.89 3.38 -4.89
CA ALA A 24 -11.06 3.15 -4.04
C ALA A 24 -12.14 2.30 -4.74
N LYS A 25 -12.27 2.45 -6.07
CA LYS A 25 -13.19 1.65 -6.89
C LYS A 25 -12.81 0.18 -6.88
N GLU A 26 -11.51 -0.12 -7.04
CA GLU A 26 -10.99 -1.48 -6.99
C GLU A 26 -11.27 -2.16 -5.64
N ALA A 27 -10.99 -1.48 -4.53
CA ALA A 27 -11.27 -1.99 -3.19
C ALA A 27 -12.79 -2.19 -2.97
N ALA A 28 -13.61 -1.22 -3.37
CA ALA A 28 -15.06 -1.31 -3.23
C ALA A 28 -15.64 -2.49 -4.03
N THR A 29 -15.20 -2.68 -5.27
CA THR A 29 -15.60 -3.85 -6.07
C THR A 29 -15.15 -5.16 -5.43
N TYR A 30 -13.90 -5.25 -4.98
CA TYR A 30 -13.34 -6.47 -4.39
C TYR A 30 -14.07 -6.89 -3.11
N PHE A 31 -14.39 -5.94 -2.22
CA PHE A 31 -15.06 -6.23 -0.95
C PHE A 31 -16.59 -6.13 -1.01
N GLY A 32 -17.17 -5.87 -2.18
CA GLY A 32 -18.62 -5.71 -2.35
C GLY A 32 -19.20 -4.50 -1.59
N TRP A 33 -18.48 -3.37 -1.56
CA TRP A 33 -18.93 -2.13 -0.94
C TRP A 33 -19.53 -1.18 -1.98
N SER A 34 -20.43 -0.31 -1.53
CA SER A 34 -20.84 0.85 -2.33
C SER A 34 -19.63 1.75 -2.57
N TYR A 35 -19.25 1.90 -3.84
CA TYR A 35 -18.15 2.80 -4.23
C TYR A 35 -18.42 4.23 -3.79
N SER A 36 -19.64 4.74 -3.99
CA SER A 36 -20.01 6.12 -3.66
C SER A 36 -19.92 6.38 -2.15
N SER A 37 -20.30 5.41 -1.32
CA SER A 37 -20.16 5.53 0.14
C SER A 37 -18.70 5.44 0.56
N TYR A 38 -17.94 4.50 -0.01
CA TYR A 38 -16.55 4.28 0.33
C TYR A 38 -15.65 5.47 -0.04
N ILE A 39 -15.81 6.04 -1.24
CA ILE A 39 -14.99 7.19 -1.67
C ILE A 39 -15.28 8.43 -0.82
N GLN A 40 -16.52 8.66 -0.38
CA GLN A 40 -16.86 9.78 0.49
C GLN A 40 -16.20 9.68 1.88
N HIS A 41 -15.98 8.45 2.36
CA HIS A 41 -15.22 8.18 3.58
C HIS A 41 -13.72 8.46 3.39
N GLU A 42 -13.12 8.03 2.27
CA GLU A 42 -11.71 8.34 1.96
C GLU A 42 -11.45 9.84 1.70
N GLN A 43 -12.46 10.56 1.19
CA GLN A 43 -12.39 12.00 0.95
C GLN A 43 -12.67 12.84 2.20
N GLY A 44 -13.08 12.23 3.32
CA GLY A 44 -13.43 12.95 4.54
C GLY A 44 -14.75 13.74 4.43
N LEU A 45 -15.55 13.52 3.38
CA LEU A 45 -16.88 14.13 3.22
C LEU A 45 -17.86 13.61 4.27
N ARG A 46 -17.66 12.36 4.72
CA ARG A 46 -18.43 11.72 5.79
C ARG A 46 -17.48 11.03 6.77
N GLY A 47 -17.83 11.07 8.05
CA GLY A 47 -17.12 10.32 9.09
C GLY A 47 -17.31 8.80 8.91
N ILE A 48 -16.31 8.02 9.35
CA ILE A 48 -16.25 6.58 9.08
C ILE A 48 -16.77 5.71 10.23
N SER A 49 -17.19 6.29 11.36
CA SER A 49 -17.44 5.56 12.61
C SER A 49 -18.46 4.42 12.51
N ARG A 50 -19.44 4.51 11.60
CA ARG A 50 -20.42 3.42 11.39
C ARG A 50 -19.87 2.28 10.52
N ALA A 51 -18.80 2.54 9.78
CA ALA A 51 -18.18 1.60 8.84
C ALA A 51 -16.77 1.17 9.27
N SER A 52 -16.25 1.69 10.39
CA SER A 52 -14.87 1.51 10.83
C SER A 52 -14.53 0.03 11.08
N ALA A 53 -15.34 -0.69 11.84
CA ALA A 53 -15.15 -2.13 12.08
C ALA A 53 -15.08 -2.94 10.78
N LYS A 54 -15.98 -2.63 9.83
CA LYS A 54 -16.04 -3.28 8.51
C LYS A 54 -14.76 -3.05 7.70
N TYR A 55 -14.28 -1.81 7.64
CA TYR A 55 -13.06 -1.48 6.90
C TYR A 55 -11.81 -2.00 7.59
N ALA A 56 -11.72 -1.88 8.91
CA ALA A 56 -10.60 -2.37 9.70
C ALA A 56 -10.36 -3.87 9.47
N LYS A 57 -11.41 -4.68 9.56
CA LYS A 57 -11.36 -6.13 9.31
C LYS A 57 -10.87 -6.45 7.88
N ALA A 58 -11.42 -5.78 6.87
CA ALA A 58 -11.08 -6.04 5.47
C ALA A 58 -9.65 -5.61 5.10
N LEU A 59 -9.21 -4.48 5.65
CA LEU A 59 -7.91 -3.87 5.39
C LEU A 59 -6.81 -4.35 6.34
N ARG A 60 -7.14 -5.27 7.27
CA ARG A 60 -6.21 -5.91 8.22
C ARG A 60 -5.50 -4.90 9.11
N VAL A 61 -6.28 -3.94 9.62
CA VAL A 61 -5.86 -2.98 10.64
C VAL A 61 -6.79 -3.05 11.84
N SER A 62 -6.37 -2.53 12.98
CA SER A 62 -7.28 -2.39 14.13
C SER A 62 -8.26 -1.23 13.90
N GLU A 63 -9.46 -1.37 14.45
CA GLU A 63 -10.48 -0.32 14.39
C GLU A 63 -10.04 0.94 15.16
N GLY A 64 -9.40 0.76 16.31
CA GLY A 64 -8.78 1.84 17.08
C GLY A 64 -7.78 2.62 16.21
N TRP A 65 -6.89 1.92 15.50
CA TRP A 65 -5.91 2.60 14.64
C TRP A 65 -6.60 3.40 13.56
N LEU A 66 -7.67 2.87 12.97
CA LEU A 66 -8.41 3.60 11.93
C LEU A 66 -9.07 4.88 12.49
N LEU A 67 -9.65 4.82 13.69
CA LEU A 67 -10.39 5.93 14.32
C LEU A 67 -9.51 6.96 15.02
N THR A 68 -8.46 6.54 15.73
CA THR A 68 -7.62 7.39 16.59
C THR A 68 -6.16 7.41 16.15
N GLY A 69 -5.68 6.37 15.46
CA GLY A 69 -4.27 6.17 15.12
C GLY A 69 -3.52 5.24 16.08
N GLU A 70 -4.17 4.78 17.15
CA GLU A 70 -3.56 3.91 18.15
C GLU A 70 -3.79 2.42 17.85
N GLY A 71 -2.78 1.58 18.11
CA GLY A 71 -2.87 0.14 17.88
C GLY A 71 -2.34 -0.29 16.51
N ASN A 72 -2.76 -1.48 16.06
CA ASN A 72 -2.19 -2.11 14.87
C ASN A 72 -2.62 -1.39 13.59
N GLY A 73 -1.68 -0.70 12.96
CA GLY A 73 -1.85 -0.09 11.65
C GLY A 73 -1.52 -1.03 10.49
N PRO A 74 -1.58 -0.53 9.26
CA PRO A 74 -1.24 -1.32 8.09
C PRO A 74 0.25 -1.63 8.10
N SER A 75 0.57 -2.92 8.12
CA SER A 75 1.89 -3.38 7.70
C SER A 75 1.95 -3.17 6.20
N LEU A 76 2.72 -2.19 5.74
CA LEU A 76 3.10 -2.15 4.33
C LEU A 76 3.84 -3.47 4.10
N PRO A 77 3.39 -4.34 3.18
CA PRO A 77 4.36 -5.19 2.52
C PRO A 77 5.29 -4.18 1.86
N ILE A 78 6.47 -4.00 2.41
CA ILE A 78 7.59 -3.59 1.58
C ILE A 78 7.84 -4.90 0.82
N PRO A 79 7.34 -5.12 -0.43
CA PRO A 79 8.12 -5.98 -1.29
C PRO A 79 9.50 -5.35 -1.22
N ASP A 80 10.54 -6.14 -0.94
CA ASP A 80 11.90 -5.65 -0.85
C ASP A 80 12.31 -4.98 -2.18
N ILE A 81 11.84 -3.77 -2.47
CA ILE A 81 12.14 -3.03 -3.69
C ILE A 81 13.64 -2.72 -3.65
N GLU A 82 14.18 -2.41 -2.47
CA GLU A 82 15.62 -2.31 -2.23
C GLU A 82 16.32 -3.64 -2.56
N GLN A 83 15.92 -4.79 -1.99
CA GLN A 83 16.62 -6.05 -2.30
C GLN A 83 16.40 -6.54 -3.75
N SER A 84 15.31 -6.12 -4.41
CA SER A 84 15.04 -6.42 -5.82
C SER A 84 15.95 -5.62 -6.74
N ILE A 85 16.16 -4.33 -6.46
CA ILE A 85 17.13 -3.49 -7.18
C ILE A 85 18.55 -4.00 -6.94
N ASP A 86 18.90 -4.33 -5.70
CA ASP A 86 20.22 -4.86 -5.36
C ASP A 86 20.50 -6.18 -6.10
N LYS A 87 19.52 -7.08 -6.18
CA LYS A 87 19.64 -8.31 -6.97
C LYS A 87 19.85 -8.04 -8.45
N GLN A 88 19.10 -7.11 -9.04
CA GLN A 88 19.25 -6.76 -10.46
C GLN A 88 20.61 -6.14 -10.77
N ILE A 89 21.11 -5.26 -9.90
CA ILE A 89 22.45 -4.67 -10.01
C ILE A 89 23.51 -5.77 -9.92
N ILE A 90 23.43 -6.64 -8.91
CA ILE A 90 24.38 -7.75 -8.73
C ILE A 90 24.40 -8.67 -9.95
N ASP A 91 23.24 -9.01 -10.51
CA ASP A 91 23.14 -9.88 -11.68
C ASP A 91 23.75 -9.22 -12.93
N LEU A 92 23.49 -7.92 -13.13
CA LEU A 92 24.10 -7.14 -14.20
C LEU A 92 25.63 -7.08 -14.08
N LEU A 93 26.14 -6.82 -12.87
CA LEU A 93 27.58 -6.80 -12.60
C LEU A 93 28.23 -8.16 -12.84
N LYS A 94 27.60 -9.26 -12.41
CA LYS A 94 28.11 -10.62 -12.66
C LYS A 94 28.17 -10.93 -14.16
N LYS A 95 27.14 -10.56 -14.91
CA LYS A 95 27.09 -10.74 -16.37
C LYS A 95 28.22 -9.97 -17.05
N GLN A 96 28.45 -8.73 -16.65
CA GLN A 96 29.51 -7.90 -17.22
C GLN A 96 30.91 -8.43 -16.87
N VAL A 97 31.14 -8.84 -15.62
CA VAL A 97 32.39 -9.49 -15.20
C VAL A 97 32.64 -10.79 -15.97
N SER A 98 31.60 -11.60 -16.22
CA SER A 98 31.72 -12.81 -17.01
C SER A 98 32.08 -12.54 -18.48
N GLN A 99 31.52 -11.48 -19.09
CA GLN A 99 31.87 -11.08 -20.45
C GLN A 99 33.31 -10.57 -20.54
N ILE A 100 33.74 -9.76 -19.57
CA ILE A 100 35.13 -9.29 -19.47
C ILE A 100 36.07 -10.49 -19.35
N LYS A 101 35.83 -11.42 -18.42
CA LYS A 101 36.67 -12.61 -18.27
C LYS A 101 36.78 -13.42 -19.58
N LYS A 102 35.68 -13.60 -20.30
CA LYS A 102 35.67 -14.32 -21.59
C LYS A 102 36.48 -13.60 -22.67
N GLN A 103 36.47 -12.27 -22.68
CA GLN A 103 37.23 -11.44 -23.61
C GLN A 103 38.73 -11.41 -23.33
N PHE A 104 39.14 -11.47 -22.06
CA PHE A 104 40.54 -11.31 -21.64
C PHE A 104 41.29 -12.61 -21.34
N PHE A 105 40.59 -13.75 -21.14
CA PHE A 105 41.19 -15.06 -20.86
C PHE A 105 40.96 -16.11 -21.96
N SER A 106 40.60 -15.70 -23.19
CA SER A 106 40.63 -16.60 -24.35
C SER A 106 42.03 -16.58 -24.99
N PHE A 107 42.95 -17.37 -24.43
CA PHE A 107 44.21 -17.80 -25.04
C PHE A 107 44.43 -19.29 -24.77
#